data_AF-A0A7V9ZZI7-F1
#
_entry.id   AF-A0A7V9ZZI7-F1
#
_cell.length_a   1.000
_cell.length_b   1.000
_cell.length_c   1.000
_cell.angle_alpha   90.00
_cell.angle_beta   90.00
_cell.angle_gamma   90.00
#
_symmetry.space_group_name_H-M   'P 1'
#
loop_
_entity.id
_entity.type
_entity.pdbx_description
1 polymer ?
#
loop_
_entity_poly.entity_id
_entity_poly.type
_entity_poly.pdbx_seq_one_letter_code
_entity_poly.pdbx_strand_id
1 'polypeptide(L)'
;APEAAAPVWVEIPVIAVGADIDPLGLRPNGELDVPTQFERVGWWAGGVSPGDQGPAVLAGHVDSRRAPAVFFRLRELNAGDEVRVRGADGTTVLYTVERSGNYAKTDFPTAEVYGPTERPTLRLVTCSGRFDRSRRSYEENLVVYATAKV
;
A
#
# COMPACT_ATOMS: atom_id res chain seq x y z
N ALA A 1 0.73 -7.03 23.76
CA ALA A 1 -0.63 -6.55 23.45
C ALA A 1 -1.29 -7.59 22.55
N PRO A 2 -2.63 -7.70 22.47
CA PRO A 2 -3.25 -8.46 21.38
C PRO A 2 -2.83 -7.86 20.03
N GLU A 3 -2.68 -8.71 19.02
CA GLU A 3 -2.38 -8.37 17.63
C GLU A 3 -3.53 -7.54 17.04
N ALA A 4 -3.22 -6.52 16.23
CA ALA A 4 -4.22 -5.65 15.64
C ALA A 4 -5.12 -6.42 14.65
N ALA A 5 -6.39 -6.01 14.56
CA ALA A 5 -7.35 -6.66 13.68
C ALA A 5 -7.01 -6.46 12.19
N ALA A 6 -7.43 -7.43 11.36
CA ALA A 6 -7.27 -7.34 9.92
C ALA A 6 -7.89 -6.03 9.37
N PRO A 7 -7.19 -5.31 8.49
CA PRO A 7 -7.69 -4.04 7.96
C PRO A 7 -8.81 -4.28 6.95
N VAL A 8 -9.86 -3.48 7.03
CA VAL A 8 -11.05 -3.60 6.17
C VAL A 8 -11.29 -2.36 5.32
N TRP A 9 -10.74 -1.22 5.71
CA TRP A 9 -10.95 0.05 5.00
C TRP A 9 -9.74 0.97 5.11
N VAL A 10 -9.40 1.66 4.02
CA VAL A 10 -8.39 2.73 4.00
C VAL A 10 -9.01 4.04 3.50
N GLU A 11 -8.62 5.14 4.13
CA GLU A 11 -8.96 6.50 3.72
C GLU A 11 -7.70 7.36 3.58
N ILE A 12 -7.60 8.10 2.47
CA ILE A 12 -6.55 9.08 2.22
C ILE A 12 -7.21 10.36 1.68
N PRO A 13 -7.62 11.29 2.56
CA PRO A 13 -8.52 12.39 2.20
C PRO A 13 -7.97 13.31 1.10
N VAL A 14 -6.68 13.66 1.17
CA VAL A 14 -6.04 14.63 0.27
C VAL A 14 -6.04 14.20 -1.20
N ILE A 15 -6.17 12.89 -1.46
CA ILE A 15 -6.27 12.32 -2.80
C ILE A 15 -7.63 11.66 -3.07
N ALA A 16 -8.60 11.89 -2.18
CA ALA A 16 -9.97 11.36 -2.26
C ALA A 16 -10.04 9.83 -2.38
N VAL A 17 -9.16 9.11 -1.68
CA VAL A 17 -9.22 7.65 -1.58
C VAL A 17 -10.07 7.26 -0.39
N GLY A 18 -11.07 6.42 -0.63
CA GLY A 18 -11.81 5.67 0.37
C GLY A 18 -12.14 4.31 -0.26
N ALA A 19 -11.57 3.23 0.26
CA ALA A 19 -11.66 1.93 -0.38
C ALA A 19 -11.67 0.76 0.62
N ASP A 20 -12.43 -0.27 0.27
CA ASP A 20 -12.41 -1.55 0.97
C ASP A 20 -11.08 -2.26 0.74
N ILE A 21 -10.64 -2.99 1.77
CA ILE A 21 -9.40 -3.75 1.76
C ILE A 21 -9.70 -5.26 1.66
N ASP A 22 -9.03 -5.93 0.74
CA ASP A 22 -9.00 -7.40 0.64
C ASP A 22 -7.66 -7.97 1.12
N PRO A 23 -7.63 -9.17 1.73
CA PRO A 23 -6.37 -9.84 2.01
C PRO A 23 -5.72 -10.34 0.71
N LEU A 24 -4.40 -10.19 0.61
CA LEU A 24 -3.56 -10.67 -0.47
C LEU A 24 -2.53 -11.69 0.05
N GLY A 25 -2.27 -12.68 -0.79
CA GLY A 25 -1.17 -13.64 -0.63
C GLY A 25 0.00 -13.35 -1.57
N LEU A 26 0.89 -14.33 -1.71
CA LEU A 26 1.92 -14.31 -2.76
C LEU A 26 1.46 -15.15 -3.93
N ARG A 27 1.87 -14.71 -5.11
CA ARG A 27 1.88 -15.55 -6.30
C ARG A 27 3.00 -16.61 -6.19
N PRO A 28 2.96 -17.68 -7.00
CA PRO A 28 3.96 -18.77 -6.94
C PRO A 28 5.41 -18.32 -7.14
N ASN A 29 5.63 -17.18 -7.79
CA ASN A 29 6.94 -16.57 -7.99
C ASN A 29 7.43 -15.72 -6.80
N GLY A 30 6.68 -15.69 -5.69
CA GLY A 30 7.02 -14.94 -4.47
C GLY A 30 6.69 -13.45 -4.53
N GLU A 31 6.06 -12.98 -5.60
CA GLU A 31 5.59 -11.59 -5.68
C GLU A 31 4.25 -11.43 -4.97
N LEU A 32 4.03 -10.27 -4.35
CA LEU A 32 2.73 -9.88 -3.82
C LEU A 32 1.67 -10.01 -4.92
N ASP A 33 0.53 -10.60 -4.56
CA ASP A 33 -0.63 -10.64 -5.44
C ASP A 33 -1.21 -9.23 -5.65
N VAL A 34 -2.16 -9.09 -6.56
CA VAL A 34 -2.80 -7.80 -6.85
C VAL A 34 -4.30 -7.87 -6.58
N PRO A 35 -4.93 -6.76 -6.15
CA PRO A 35 -6.39 -6.73 -6.00
C PRO A 35 -7.09 -7.10 -7.32
N THR A 36 -8.18 -7.85 -7.24
CA THR A 36 -8.96 -8.24 -8.43
C THR A 36 -9.77 -7.07 -9.00
N GLN A 37 -10.18 -6.14 -8.14
CA GLN A 37 -10.97 -4.96 -8.46
C GLN A 37 -10.06 -3.71 -8.46
N PHE A 38 -10.32 -2.76 -9.36
CA PHE A 38 -9.46 -1.58 -9.55
C PHE A 38 -9.72 -0.48 -8.50
N GLU A 39 -10.89 -0.52 -7.88
CA GLU A 39 -11.37 0.38 -6.83
C GLU A 39 -11.01 -0.09 -5.43
N ARG A 40 -10.51 -1.33 -5.27
CA ARG A 40 -10.17 -1.92 -3.98
C ARG A 40 -8.67 -1.92 -3.74
N VAL A 41 -8.32 -1.89 -2.46
CA VAL A 41 -6.94 -2.01 -1.97
C VAL A 41 -6.73 -3.42 -1.45
N GLY A 42 -5.52 -3.94 -1.58
CA GLY A 42 -5.16 -5.23 -1.04
C GLY A 42 -4.12 -5.10 0.07
N TRP A 43 -4.26 -5.87 1.14
CA TRP A 43 -3.30 -5.93 2.24
C TRP A 43 -2.51 -7.23 2.19
N TRP A 44 -1.19 -7.15 2.31
CA TRP A 44 -0.33 -8.33 2.46
C TRP A 44 -0.60 -9.04 3.79
N ALA A 45 -1.41 -10.11 3.76
CA ALA A 45 -1.87 -10.81 4.95
C ALA A 45 -0.82 -11.74 5.58
N GLY A 46 0.30 -11.97 4.90
CA GLY A 46 1.46 -12.68 5.46
C GLY A 46 2.40 -11.79 6.28
N GLY A 47 2.08 -10.50 6.43
CA GLY A 47 2.84 -9.54 7.22
C GLY A 47 2.11 -9.17 8.51
N VAL A 48 2.39 -7.96 9.01
CA VAL A 48 1.74 -7.44 10.22
C VAL A 48 0.45 -6.68 9.89
N SER A 49 -0.50 -6.70 10.82
CA SER A 49 -1.69 -5.86 10.76
C SER A 49 -1.34 -4.38 10.97
N PRO A 50 -2.07 -3.44 10.36
CA PRO A 50 -1.91 -2.02 10.64
C PRO A 50 -2.09 -1.73 12.14
N GLY A 51 -1.10 -1.06 12.74
CA GLY A 51 -1.02 -0.75 14.17
C GLY A 51 0.00 -1.58 14.93
N ASP A 52 0.35 -2.75 14.42
CA ASP A 52 1.40 -3.59 15.00
C ASP A 52 2.80 -3.15 14.58
N GLN A 53 3.79 -3.54 15.37
CA GLN A 53 5.19 -3.25 15.10
C GLN A 53 5.63 -3.89 13.77
N GLY A 54 6.11 -3.07 12.84
CA GLY A 54 6.53 -3.50 11.50
C GLY A 54 5.80 -2.76 10.38
N PRO A 55 6.13 -3.06 9.11
CA PRO A 55 5.43 -2.49 7.97
C PRO A 55 4.17 -3.30 7.61
N ALA A 56 3.00 -2.72 7.80
CA ALA A 56 1.81 -3.18 7.08
C ALA A 56 1.91 -2.70 5.62
N VAL A 57 1.59 -3.57 4.65
CA VAL A 57 1.73 -3.26 3.22
C VAL A 57 0.37 -3.30 2.54
N LEU A 58 -0.02 -2.18 1.95
CA LEU A 58 -1.21 -2.04 1.12
C LEU A 58 -0.83 -1.80 -0.34
N ALA A 59 -1.39 -2.59 -1.25
CA ALA A 59 -1.16 -2.50 -2.68
C ALA A 59 -2.45 -2.15 -3.42
N GLY A 60 -2.35 -1.34 -4.46
CA GLY A 60 -3.49 -0.94 -5.29
C GLY A 60 -3.07 -0.60 -6.71
N HIS A 61 -4.01 -0.73 -7.64
CA HIS A 61 -3.78 -0.40 -9.04
C HIS A 61 -3.62 1.11 -9.23
N VAL A 62 -2.73 1.50 -10.15
CA VAL A 62 -2.59 2.90 -10.57
C VAL A 62 -3.68 3.26 -11.57
N ASP A 63 -3.93 2.39 -12.55
CA ASP A 63 -4.97 2.58 -13.54
C ASP A 63 -5.47 1.25 -14.12
N SER A 64 -6.41 1.36 -15.04
CA SER A 64 -6.90 0.28 -15.88
C SER A 64 -6.80 0.71 -17.35
N ARG A 65 -7.18 -0.18 -18.27
CA ARG A 65 -7.24 0.16 -19.70
C ARG A 65 -8.23 1.29 -20.05
N ARG A 66 -9.12 1.66 -19.13
CA ARG A 66 -10.24 2.59 -19.40
C ARG A 66 -10.26 3.81 -18.50
N ALA A 67 -9.71 3.71 -17.28
CA ALA A 67 -9.85 4.73 -16.27
C ALA A 67 -8.75 4.64 -15.19
N PRO A 68 -8.47 5.75 -14.48
CA PRO A 68 -7.79 5.74 -13.19
C PRO A 68 -8.31 4.67 -12.22
N ALA A 69 -7.42 4.13 -11.39
CA ALA A 69 -7.76 3.17 -10.34
C ALA A 69 -7.51 3.77 -8.94
N VAL A 70 -7.69 2.97 -7.88
CA VAL A 70 -7.72 3.45 -6.48
C VAL A 70 -6.46 4.22 -6.08
N PHE A 71 -5.28 3.84 -6.56
CA PHE A 71 -4.02 4.51 -6.25
C PHE A 71 -3.49 5.38 -7.40
N PHE A 72 -4.34 5.77 -8.34
CA PHE A 72 -3.95 6.65 -9.46
C PHE A 72 -3.27 7.94 -9.00
N ARG A 73 -3.75 8.53 -7.88
CA ARG A 73 -3.27 9.79 -7.32
C ARG A 73 -2.24 9.61 -6.20
N LEU A 74 -1.76 8.38 -5.96
CA LEU A 74 -0.84 8.11 -4.85
C LEU A 74 0.46 8.93 -4.95
N ARG A 75 0.91 9.24 -6.16
CA ARG A 75 2.07 10.12 -6.43
C ARG A 75 1.91 11.57 -5.94
N GLU A 76 0.70 11.98 -5.59
CA GLU A 76 0.40 13.34 -5.13
C GLU A 76 0.56 13.48 -3.61
N LEU A 77 0.80 12.38 -2.89
CA LEU A 77 1.04 12.41 -1.45
C LEU A 77 2.40 13.02 -1.11
N ASN A 78 2.41 13.83 -0.07
CA ASN A 78 3.58 14.52 0.46
C ASN A 78 3.79 14.18 1.93
N ALA A 79 4.99 14.46 2.43
CA ALA A 79 5.29 14.34 3.85
C ALA A 79 4.30 15.18 4.68
N GLY A 80 3.73 14.59 5.72
CA GLY A 80 2.70 15.21 6.57
C GLY A 80 1.26 14.82 6.22
N ASP A 81 1.01 14.26 5.03
CA ASP A 81 -0.33 13.79 4.65
C ASP A 81 -0.78 12.61 5.52
N GLU A 82 -2.08 12.52 5.78
CA GLU A 82 -2.66 11.51 6.66
C GLU A 82 -3.24 10.32 5.88
N VAL A 83 -2.98 9.12 6.39
CA VAL A 83 -3.61 7.88 5.95
C VAL A 83 -4.30 7.23 7.13
N ARG A 84 -5.57 6.85 6.98
CA ARG A 84 -6.34 6.17 8.03
C ARG A 84 -6.62 4.75 7.60
N VAL A 85 -6.35 3.79 8.48
CA VAL A 85 -6.65 2.37 8.23
C VAL A 85 -7.53 1.86 9.35
N ARG A 86 -8.71 1.36 9.00
CA ARG A 86 -9.69 0.82 9.95
C ARG A 86 -9.63 -0.71 9.96
N GLY A 87 -9.51 -1.27 11.15
CA GLY A 87 -9.55 -2.71 11.42
C GLY A 87 -10.97 -3.26 11.49
N ALA A 88 -11.11 -4.58 11.36
CA ALA A 88 -12.39 -5.30 11.48
C ALA A 88 -13.03 -5.17 12.88
N ASP A 89 -12.25 -4.84 13.90
CA ASP A 89 -12.69 -4.57 15.27
C ASP A 89 -13.22 -3.13 15.46
N GLY A 90 -13.21 -2.30 14.41
CA GLY A 90 -13.63 -0.91 14.45
C GLY A 90 -12.54 0.08 14.88
N THR A 91 -11.36 -0.40 15.29
CA THR A 91 -10.23 0.48 15.60
C THR A 91 -9.71 1.16 14.34
N THR A 92 -9.15 2.36 14.48
CA THR A 92 -8.55 3.09 13.36
C THR A 92 -7.15 3.52 13.74
N VAL A 93 -6.19 3.15 12.90
CA VAL A 93 -4.79 3.57 13.01
C VAL A 93 -4.56 4.74 12.07
N LEU A 94 -4.01 5.83 12.61
CA LEU A 94 -3.63 7.01 11.84
C LEU A 94 -2.15 6.94 11.51
N TYR A 95 -1.80 7.18 10.26
CA TYR A 95 -0.42 7.25 9.79
C TYR A 95 -0.14 8.62 9.19
N THR A 96 1.09 9.08 9.35
CA THR A 96 1.62 10.28 8.69
C THR A 96 2.60 9.85 7.62
N VAL A 97 2.40 10.29 6.39
CA VAL A 97 3.35 10.11 5.29
C VAL A 97 4.66 10.78 5.64
N GLU A 98 5.77 10.06 5.46
CA GLU A 98 7.13 10.55 5.69
C GLU A 98 7.81 10.90 4.37
N ARG A 99 7.67 10.02 3.36
CA ARG A 99 8.28 10.17 2.03
C ARG A 99 7.68 9.21 1.03
N SER A 100 8.05 9.39 -0.23
CA SER A 100 7.79 8.42 -1.30
C SER A 100 9.07 8.11 -2.09
N GLY A 101 9.15 6.93 -2.68
CA GLY A 101 10.20 6.55 -3.63
C GLY A 101 9.62 5.83 -4.83
N ASN A 102 10.17 6.09 -6.02
CA ASN A 102 9.90 5.30 -7.23
C ASN A 102 11.09 4.35 -7.44
N TYR A 103 10.79 3.08 -7.64
CA TYR A 103 11.81 2.03 -7.75
C TYR A 103 11.54 1.17 -8.98
N ALA A 104 12.57 0.93 -9.79
CA ALA A 104 12.49 -0.03 -10.88
C ALA A 104 12.11 -1.42 -10.33
N LYS A 105 11.21 -2.13 -11.01
CA LYS A 105 10.80 -3.47 -10.57
C LYS A 105 11.96 -4.47 -10.53
N THR A 106 13.01 -4.23 -11.33
CA THR A 106 14.23 -5.03 -11.35
C THR A 106 15.20 -4.73 -10.21
N ASP A 107 15.01 -3.61 -9.50
CA ASP A 107 15.84 -3.15 -8.38
C ASP A 107 14.93 -2.69 -7.22
N PHE A 108 13.89 -3.48 -6.96
CA PHE A 108 12.92 -3.14 -5.94
C PHE A 108 13.53 -3.37 -4.54
N PRO A 109 13.48 -2.38 -3.63
CA PRO A 109 14.16 -2.46 -2.34
C PRO A 109 13.37 -3.30 -1.33
N THR A 110 13.30 -4.61 -1.56
CA THR A 110 12.49 -5.57 -0.79
C THR A 110 12.76 -5.47 0.72
N ALA A 111 14.03 -5.34 1.13
CA ALA A 111 14.40 -5.23 2.54
C ALA A 111 13.89 -3.93 3.19
N GLU A 112 13.81 -2.83 2.45
CA GLU A 112 13.32 -1.55 2.95
C GLU A 112 11.78 -1.51 3.03
N VAL A 113 11.11 -2.19 2.09
CA VAL A 113 9.65 -2.22 1.99
C VAL A 113 9.04 -3.22 2.98
N TYR A 114 9.60 -4.43 3.05
CA TYR A 114 9.04 -5.53 3.83
C TYR A 114 9.82 -5.87 5.10
N GLY A 115 11.03 -5.31 5.28
CA GLY A 115 11.86 -5.58 6.45
C GLY A 115 11.29 -4.98 7.74
N PRO A 116 11.69 -5.53 8.90
CA PRO A 116 11.14 -5.13 10.19
C PRO A 116 11.43 -3.66 10.53
N THR A 117 10.50 -3.02 11.23
CA THR A 117 10.66 -1.69 11.81
C THR A 117 10.36 -1.72 13.29
N GLU A 118 10.98 -0.83 14.07
CA GLU A 118 10.75 -0.73 15.52
C GLU A 118 9.40 -0.09 15.87
N ARG A 119 8.83 0.67 14.93
CA ARG A 119 7.52 1.32 15.07
C ARG A 119 6.50 0.68 14.13
N PRO A 120 5.19 0.86 14.40
CA PRO A 120 4.16 0.57 13.41
C PRO A 120 4.32 1.50 12.20
N THR A 121 4.53 0.91 11.03
CA THR A 121 4.68 1.64 9.77
C THR A 121 3.74 1.10 8.70
N LEU A 122 3.52 1.90 7.67
CA LEU A 122 2.67 1.58 6.53
C LEU A 122 3.46 1.78 5.24
N ARG A 123 3.24 0.89 4.28
CA ARG A 123 3.68 1.02 2.89
C ARG A 123 2.46 1.03 2.00
N LEU A 124 2.29 2.08 1.20
CA LEU A 124 1.32 2.10 0.10
C LEU A 124 2.07 1.89 -1.20
N VAL A 125 1.70 0.87 -1.96
CA VAL A 125 2.42 0.44 -3.16
C VAL A 125 1.51 0.50 -4.37
N THR A 126 1.97 1.13 -5.45
CA THR A 126 1.29 1.10 -6.74
C THR A 126 2.28 1.02 -7.91
N CYS A 127 1.79 0.64 -9.08
CA CYS A 127 2.58 0.68 -10.31
C CYS A 127 2.86 2.13 -10.73
N SER A 128 4.05 2.39 -11.28
CA SER A 128 4.48 3.74 -11.67
C SER A 128 5.46 3.72 -12.84
N GLY A 129 5.93 4.89 -13.25
CA GLY A 129 6.90 5.01 -14.34
C GLY A 129 6.30 4.77 -15.72
N ARG A 130 7.16 4.42 -16.67
CA ARG A 130 6.75 4.17 -18.06
C ARG A 130 6.00 2.84 -18.17
N PHE A 131 4.91 2.84 -18.95
CA PHE A 131 4.21 1.61 -19.31
C PHE A 131 4.91 0.91 -20.48
N ASP A 132 5.43 -0.30 -20.24
CA ASP A 132 5.94 -1.19 -21.28
C ASP A 132 4.78 -1.96 -21.93
N ARG A 133 4.48 -1.63 -23.19
CA ARG A 133 3.40 -2.26 -23.96
C ARG A 133 3.67 -3.72 -24.31
N SER A 134 4.94 -4.11 -24.47
CA SER A 134 5.32 -5.49 -24.79
C SER A 134 5.08 -6.41 -23.60
N ARG A 135 5.45 -5.95 -22.39
CA ARG A 135 5.25 -6.66 -21.13
C ARG A 135 3.88 -6.40 -20.51
N ARG A 136 3.12 -5.44 -21.03
CA ARG A 136 1.84 -4.94 -20.50
C ARG A 136 1.94 -4.59 -19.02
N SER A 137 3.05 -3.98 -18.62
CA SER A 137 3.37 -3.67 -17.24
C SER A 137 4.09 -2.34 -17.16
N TYR A 138 3.81 -1.61 -16.08
CA TYR A 138 4.67 -0.52 -15.61
C TYR A 138 6.05 -1.04 -15.23
N GLU A 139 7.08 -0.25 -15.49
CA GLU A 139 8.47 -0.60 -15.24
C GLU A 139 8.89 -0.36 -13.77
N GLU A 140 8.16 0.49 -13.05
CA GLU A 140 8.49 0.92 -11.69
C GLU A 140 7.32 0.69 -10.72
N ASN A 141 7.62 0.75 -9.43
CA ASN A 141 6.64 0.85 -8.35
C ASN A 141 6.89 2.13 -7.55
N LEU A 142 5.81 2.85 -7.27
CA LEU A 142 5.80 3.93 -6.31
C LEU A 142 5.49 3.33 -4.94
N VAL A 143 6.33 3.63 -3.96
CA VAL A 143 6.13 3.27 -2.55
C VAL A 143 6.04 4.54 -1.73
N VAL A 144 4.93 4.71 -1.01
CA VAL A 144 4.77 5.73 0.02
C VAL A 144 5.04 5.11 1.38
N TYR A 145 5.89 5.75 2.17
CA TYR A 145 6.31 5.34 3.49
C TYR A 145 5.61 6.23 4.51
N ALA A 146 4.95 5.62 5.49
CA ALA A 146 4.27 6.33 6.55
C ALA A 146 4.50 5.64 7.91
N THR A 147 4.43 6.41 8.99
CA THR A 147 4.59 5.92 10.37
C THR A 147 3.32 6.24 11.17
N ALA A 148 2.90 5.32 12.05
CA ALA A 148 1.73 5.54 12.88
C ALA A 148 1.91 6.76 13.79
N LYS A 149 0.85 7.56 13.94
CA LYS A 149 0.77 8.61 14.94
C LYS A 149 0.69 7.95 16.32
N VAL A 150 1.55 8.40 17.22
CA VAL A 150 1.60 7.99 18.63
C VAL A 150 0.65 8.86 19.44
#